data_AF-A0A519NPW0-F1
#
_entry.id   AF-A0A519NPW0-F1
#
_cell.length_a   1.000
_cell.length_b   1.000
_cell.length_c   1.000
_cell.angle_alpha   90.00
_cell.angle_beta   90.00
_cell.angle_gamma   90.00
#
_symmetry.space_group_name_H-M   'P 1'
#
loop_
_entity.id
_entity.type
_entity.pdbx_description
1 polymer ?
#
loop_
_entity_poly.entity_id
_entity_poly.type
_entity_poly.pdbx_seq_one_letter_code
_entity_poly.pdbx_strand_id
1 'polypeptide(L)'
;MSNTKVFLIKLLFLLIPFGILTFILHDGTPSGGVGGGGYDLSGLVYGSVLFLIIVLWLLWMIISYSISKDIEKKKVHSRLLIIGFAALVLAWFVTPRMF
;
A
#
# COMPACT_ATOMS: atom_id res chain seq x y z
N MET A 1 -15.52 17.04 -12.16
CA MET A 1 -15.25 15.58 -12.18
C MET A 1 -16.10 14.93 -11.10
N SER A 2 -16.85 13.86 -11.42
CA SER A 2 -17.73 13.20 -10.44
C SER A 2 -16.94 12.64 -9.25
N ASN A 3 -17.49 12.74 -8.03
CA ASN A 3 -16.91 12.21 -6.79
C ASN A 3 -16.54 10.72 -6.93
N THR A 4 -17.33 9.96 -7.67
CA THR A 4 -17.06 8.53 -7.96
C THR A 4 -15.79 8.34 -8.77
N LYS A 5 -15.53 9.19 -9.77
CA LYS A 5 -14.31 9.11 -10.59
C LYS A 5 -13.06 9.44 -9.75
N VAL A 6 -13.16 10.46 -8.89
CA VAL A 6 -12.07 10.85 -7.98
C VAL A 6 -11.78 9.73 -6.97
N PHE A 7 -12.83 9.12 -6.41
CA PHE A 7 -12.70 7.98 -5.52
C PHE A 7 -11.98 6.81 -6.19
N LEU A 8 -12.43 6.39 -7.39
CA LEU A 8 -11.85 5.26 -8.12
C LEU A 8 -10.38 5.48 -8.48
N ILE A 9 -10.01 6.68 -8.93
CA ILE A 9 -8.61 6.98 -9.29
C ILE A 9 -7.71 6.93 -8.05
N LYS A 10 -8.13 7.55 -6.94
CA LYS A 10 -7.36 7.53 -5.68
C LYS A 10 -7.23 6.12 -5.12
N LEU A 11 -8.28 5.31 -5.24
CA LEU A 11 -8.28 3.91 -4.83
C LEU A 11 -7.35 3.05 -5.69
N LEU A 12 -7.39 3.20 -7.02
CA LEU A 12 -6.50 2.48 -7.94
C LEU A 12 -5.04 2.80 -7.68
N PHE A 13 -4.72 4.04 -7.31
CA PHE A 13 -3.37 4.44 -6.94
C PHE A 13 -2.83 3.69 -5.71
N LEU A 14 -3.71 3.16 -4.83
CA LEU A 14 -3.32 2.26 -3.75
C LEU A 14 -3.29 0.80 -4.21
N LEU A 15 -4.38 0.35 -4.86
CA LEU A 15 -4.57 -1.07 -5.19
C LEU A 15 -3.53 -1.61 -6.18
N ILE A 16 -3.13 -0.82 -7.17
CA ILE A 16 -2.16 -1.25 -8.19
C ILE A 16 -0.80 -1.56 -7.57
N PRO A 17 -0.12 -0.61 -6.88
CA PRO A 17 1.18 -0.92 -6.27
C PRO A 17 1.06 -1.95 -5.16
N PHE A 18 -0.04 -1.95 -4.38
CA PHE A 18 -0.29 -2.96 -3.35
C PHE A 18 -0.35 -4.37 -3.95
N GLY A 19 -1.11 -4.55 -5.04
CA GLY A 19 -1.24 -5.82 -5.73
C GLY A 19 0.10 -6.29 -6.30
N ILE A 20 0.79 -5.43 -7.05
CA ILE A 20 2.09 -5.77 -7.67
C ILE A 20 3.10 -6.22 -6.61
N LEU A 21 3.27 -5.46 -5.53
CA LEU A 21 4.23 -5.79 -4.48
C LEU A 21 3.83 -7.05 -3.71
N THR A 22 2.53 -7.24 -3.45
CA THR A 22 2.00 -8.47 -2.83
C THR A 22 2.32 -9.69 -3.69
N PHE A 23 2.13 -9.59 -5.01
CA PHE A 23 2.48 -10.65 -5.95
C PHE A 23 3.98 -10.94 -5.92
N ILE A 24 4.85 -9.92 -5.98
CA ILE A 24 6.31 -10.10 -5.90
C ILE A 24 6.72 -10.81 -4.60
N LEU A 25 6.14 -10.40 -3.46
CA LEU A 25 6.40 -10.99 -2.15
C LEU A 25 5.94 -12.46 -2.05
N HIS A 26 4.87 -12.83 -2.74
CA HIS A 26 4.36 -14.21 -2.78
C HIS A 26 5.10 -15.10 -3.78
N ASP A 27 5.49 -14.55 -4.94
CA ASP A 27 6.14 -15.31 -6.01
C ASP A 27 7.55 -15.75 -5.62
N GLY A 28 8.19 -15.00 -4.70
CA GLY A 28 9.16 -15.48 -3.71
C GLY A 28 10.12 -16.59 -4.15
N THR A 29 10.59 -16.52 -5.40
CA THR A 29 11.44 -17.54 -5.99
C THR A 29 12.81 -17.33 -5.34
N PRO A 30 13.39 -18.34 -4.66
CA PRO A 30 14.67 -18.18 -3.99
C PRO A 30 15.73 -17.88 -5.06
N SER A 31 16.14 -16.62 -5.20
CA SER A 31 17.25 -16.29 -6.09
C SER A 31 18.52 -16.75 -5.38
N GLY A 32 19.10 -17.85 -5.86
CA GLY A 32 20.30 -18.45 -5.27
C GLY A 32 21.38 -17.40 -5.04
N GLY A 33 21.78 -17.24 -3.77
CA GLY A 33 22.84 -16.31 -3.39
C GLY A 33 24.17 -16.70 -4.03
N VAL A 34 24.80 -15.78 -4.74
CA VAL A 34 26.17 -15.95 -5.23
C VAL A 34 27.10 -15.94 -4.03
N GLY A 35 27.61 -17.12 -3.65
CA GLY A 35 28.63 -17.27 -2.60
C GLY A 35 28.09 -17.59 -1.21
N GLY A 36 27.54 -18.80 -1.03
CA GLY A 36 27.56 -19.57 0.23
C GLY A 36 26.90 -19.01 1.50
N GLY A 37 26.39 -17.78 1.50
CA GLY A 37 25.81 -17.13 2.69
C GLY A 37 25.02 -15.85 2.41
N GLY A 38 24.58 -15.63 1.16
CA GLY A 38 23.81 -14.44 0.78
C GLY A 38 22.40 -14.50 1.37
N TYR A 39 22.12 -13.64 2.35
CA TYR A 39 20.76 -13.42 2.83
C TYR A 39 19.92 -12.81 1.70
N ASP A 40 18.81 -13.46 1.36
CA ASP A 40 17.82 -12.89 0.46
C ASP A 40 17.00 -11.82 1.21
N LEU A 41 17.45 -10.57 1.11
CA LEU A 41 16.78 -9.42 1.70
C LEU A 41 15.60 -8.92 0.86
N SER A 42 15.25 -9.59 -0.24
CA SER A 42 14.17 -9.16 -1.14
C SER A 42 12.83 -9.02 -0.38
N GLY A 43 12.49 -9.99 0.47
CA GLY A 43 11.29 -9.94 1.31
C GLY A 43 11.23 -8.70 2.20
N LEU A 44 12.35 -8.37 2.86
CA LEU A 44 12.47 -7.19 3.71
C LEU A 44 12.37 -5.89 2.90
N VAL A 45 13.04 -5.81 1.75
CA VAL A 45 13.04 -4.60 0.91
C VAL A 45 11.65 -4.37 0.32
N TYR A 46 11.07 -5.36 -0.36
CA TYR A 46 9.76 -5.21 -1.01
C TYR A 46 8.63 -5.01 0.01
N GLY A 47 8.70 -5.68 1.17
CA GLY A 47 7.76 -5.43 2.25
C GLY A 47 7.89 -4.02 2.82
N SER A 48 9.10 -3.51 3.00
CA SER A 48 9.31 -2.15 3.54
C SER A 48 8.81 -1.09 2.57
N VAL A 49 9.03 -1.31 1.27
CA VAL A 49 8.48 -0.46 0.20
C VAL A 49 6.95 -0.51 0.19
N LEU A 50 6.33 -1.68 0.36
CA LEU A 50 4.88 -1.82 0.47
C LEU A 50 4.31 -1.00 1.64
N PHE A 51 4.90 -1.14 2.83
CA PHE A 51 4.49 -0.35 4.00
C PHE A 51 4.67 1.15 3.76
N LEU A 52 5.80 1.57 3.19
CA LEU A 52 6.07 2.98 2.90
C LEU A 52 5.07 3.59 1.94
N ILE A 53 4.69 2.88 0.88
CA ILE A 53 3.67 3.33 -0.08
C ILE A 53 2.31 3.50 0.60
N ILE A 54 1.89 2.55 1.43
CA ILE A 54 0.61 2.63 2.15
C ILE A 54 0.62 3.82 3.12
N VAL A 55 1.72 4.04 3.85
CA VAL A 55 1.86 5.17 4.78
C VAL A 55 1.82 6.51 4.03
N LEU A 56 2.58 6.66 2.94
CA LEU A 56 2.54 7.87 2.11
C LEU A 56 1.14 8.14 1.56
N TRP A 57 0.44 7.09 1.13
CA TRP A 57 -0.93 7.20 0.64
C TRP A 57 -1.91 7.63 1.74
N LEU A 58 -1.78 7.06 2.95
CA LEU A 58 -2.59 7.45 4.11
C LEU A 58 -2.35 8.92 4.48
N LEU A 59 -1.10 9.36 4.54
CA LEU A 59 -0.76 10.77 4.78
C LEU A 59 -1.39 11.68 3.72
N TRP A 60 -1.33 11.30 2.45
CA TRP A 60 -1.96 12.06 1.38
C TRP A 60 -3.49 12.14 1.54
N MET A 61 -4.15 11.06 1.98
CA MET A 61 -5.58 11.06 2.25
C MET A 61 -5.95 11.89 3.48
N ILE A 62 -5.12 11.89 4.54
CA ILE A 62 -5.32 12.75 5.72
C ILE A 62 -5.22 14.22 5.31
N ILE A 63 -4.18 14.59 4.56
CA ILE A 63 -4.01 15.96 4.05
C ILE A 63 -5.21 16.35 3.17
N SER A 64 -5.63 15.46 2.26
CA SER A 64 -6.82 15.69 1.40
C SER A 64 -8.10 15.88 2.21
N TYR A 65 -8.28 15.12 3.30
CA TYR A 65 -9.41 15.23 4.20
C TYR A 65 -9.39 16.56 4.96
N SER A 66 -8.23 16.96 5.50
CA SER A 66 -8.07 18.20 6.27
C SER A 66 -8.26 19.46 5.43
N ILE A 67 -7.84 19.45 4.16
CA ILE A 67 -7.99 20.60 3.24
C ILE A 67 -9.44 20.70 2.71
N SER A 68 -10.16 19.58 2.61
CA SER A 68 -11.53 19.58 2.09
C SER A 68 -12.47 20.34 3.01
N LYS A 69 -13.09 21.41 2.50
CA LYS A 69 -14.15 22.15 3.21
C LYS A 69 -15.56 21.56 2.96
N ASP A 70 -15.69 20.71 1.94
CA ASP A 70 -16.94 20.11 1.48
C ASP A 70 -17.21 18.78 2.19
N ILE A 71 -18.42 18.62 2.73
CA ILE A 71 -18.86 17.44 3.49
C ILE A 71 -18.84 16.19 2.61
N GLU A 72 -19.25 16.30 1.35
CA GLU A 72 -19.28 15.15 0.43
C GLU A 72 -17.86 14.66 0.11
N LYS A 73 -16.92 15.58 -0.07
CA LYS A 73 -15.50 15.23 -0.31
C LYS A 73 -14.85 14.65 0.94
N LYS A 74 -15.17 15.17 2.13
CA LYS A 74 -14.72 14.58 3.41
C LYS A 74 -15.23 13.15 3.59
N LYS A 75 -16.48 12.87 3.21
CA LYS A 75 -17.05 11.51 3.26
C LYS A 75 -16.33 10.55 2.31
N VAL A 76 -15.93 11.02 1.13
CA VAL A 76 -15.11 10.23 0.20
C VAL A 76 -13.72 9.96 0.77
N HIS A 77 -13.04 10.97 1.30
CA HIS A 77 -11.68 10.81 1.85
C HIS A 77 -11.66 9.96 3.14
N SER A 78 -12.67 10.06 4.00
CA SER A 78 -12.78 9.20 5.19
C SER A 78 -12.97 7.72 4.83
N ARG A 79 -13.80 7.40 3.82
CA ARG A 79 -13.91 6.03 3.30
C ARG A 79 -12.58 5.51 2.75
N LEU A 80 -11.86 6.34 2.00
CA LEU A 80 -10.53 6.01 1.49
C LEU A 80 -9.53 5.75 2.62
N LEU A 81 -9.56 6.54 3.69
CA LEU A 81 -8.72 6.32 4.88
C LEU A 81 -8.96 4.95 5.52
N ILE A 82 -10.24 4.57 5.70
CA ILE A 82 -10.59 3.25 6.25
C ILE A 82 -10.02 2.13 5.37
N ILE A 83 -10.12 2.26 4.05
CA ILE A 83 -9.55 1.29 3.10
C ILE A 83 -8.01 1.25 3.21
N GLY A 84 -7.35 2.41 3.32
CA GLY A 84 -5.90 2.46 3.52
C GLY A 84 -5.45 1.80 4.82
N PHE A 85 -6.20 1.97 5.91
CA PHE A 85 -5.93 1.28 7.17
C PHE A 85 -6.13 -0.23 7.05
N ALA A 86 -7.20 -0.67 6.38
CA ALA A 86 -7.41 -2.09 6.10
C ALA A 86 -6.26 -2.67 5.25
N ALA A 87 -5.78 -1.93 4.24
CA ALA A 87 -4.63 -2.33 3.43
C ALA A 87 -3.34 -2.42 4.26
N LEU A 88 -3.12 -1.53 5.23
CA LEU A 88 -1.98 -1.60 6.15
C LEU A 88 -2.01 -2.87 7.00
N VAL A 89 -3.18 -3.23 7.52
CA VAL A 89 -3.38 -4.48 8.28
C VAL A 89 -3.15 -5.69 7.37
N LEU A 90 -3.69 -5.67 6.15
CA LEU A 90 -3.49 -6.75 5.17
C LEU A 90 -2.02 -6.89 4.76
N ALA A 91 -1.28 -5.79 4.63
CA ALA A 91 0.14 -5.83 4.32
C ALA A 91 0.91 -6.66 5.36
N TRP A 92 0.57 -6.53 6.65
CA TRP A 92 1.16 -7.33 7.72
C TRP A 92 1.02 -8.84 7.51
N PHE A 93 -0.14 -9.29 7.01
CA PHE A 93 -0.39 -10.70 6.71
C PHE A 93 0.29 -11.19 5.43
N VAL A 94 0.56 -10.27 4.49
CA VAL A 94 1.24 -10.55 3.22
C VAL A 94 2.76 -10.63 3.41
N THR A 95 3.29 -10.02 4.47
CA THR A 95 4.72 -9.96 4.76
C THR A 95 5.20 -10.88 5.91
N PRO A 96 4.76 -12.15 6.05
CA PRO A 96 5.30 -13.02 7.08
C PRO A 96 6.76 -13.41 6.80
N ARG A 97 7.23 -13.23 5.55
CA ARG A 97 8.62 -13.48 5.13
C ARG A 97 9.56 -12.28 5.32
N MET A 98 9.11 -11.19 5.94
CA MET A 98 10.00 -10.07 6.30
C MET A 98 10.91 -10.36 7.49
N PHE A 99 10.59 -11.39 8.28
CA PHE A 99 11.28 -11.78 9.52
C PHE A 99 11.71 -13.24 9.49
#